data_AF-A0A2X3AY06-F1
#
_entry.id   AF-A0A2X3AY06-F1
#
_cell.length_a   1.000
_cell.length_b   1.000
_cell.length_c   1.000
_cell.angle_alpha   90.00
_cell.angle_beta   90.00
_cell.angle_gamma   90.00
#
_symmetry.space_group_name_H-M   'P 1'
#
loop_
_entity.id
_entity.type
_entity.pdbx_description
1 polymer ?
#
loop_
_entity_poly.entity_id
_entity_poly.type
_entity_poly.pdbx_seq_one_letter_code
_entity_poly.pdbx_strand_id
1 'polypeptide(L)'
;MIPKSQIEQWHNEGIIEYLGQSDDVRPFIMQSLCVVLPSFYKEGVPRILLEAMSMGKPIITTNTSGCKELVRNGFNGFICEPKNAHSLYEAMQNFINTPLQQRQKIGKQSRQIVLRKYDKSLILKQYTQTLHSICQDKKS
;
A
#
# COMPACT_ATOMS: atom_id res chain seq x y z
N MET A 1 8.98 19.51 3.69
CA MET A 1 8.17 19.14 2.50
C MET A 1 8.98 19.51 1.27
N ILE A 2 8.98 18.71 0.21
CA ILE A 2 9.74 19.03 -1.03
C ILE A 2 9.01 20.19 -1.73
N PRO A 3 9.70 21.28 -2.13
CA PRO A 3 9.08 22.38 -2.85
C PRO A 3 8.55 21.96 -4.23
N LYS A 4 7.45 22.56 -4.69
CA LYS A 4 6.88 22.27 -6.01
C LYS A 4 7.88 22.52 -7.14
N SER A 5 8.67 23.58 -7.04
CA SER A 5 9.73 23.92 -8.01
C SER A 5 10.75 22.80 -8.17
N GLN A 6 11.08 22.08 -7.10
CA GLN A 6 12.02 20.95 -7.14
C GLN A 6 11.39 19.73 -7.83
N ILE A 7 10.09 19.48 -7.62
CA ILE A 7 9.35 18.42 -8.32
C ILE A 7 9.26 18.73 -9.82
N GLU A 8 8.94 19.98 -10.18
CA GLU A 8 8.88 20.45 -11.56
C GLU A 8 10.26 20.34 -12.24
N GLN A 9 11.33 20.68 -11.53
CA GLN A 9 12.69 20.50 -12.02
C GLN A 9 12.98 19.02 -12.36
N TRP A 10 12.76 18.09 -11.43
CA TRP A 10 12.99 16.66 -11.67
C TRP A 10 12.10 16.07 -12.77
N HIS A 11 10.90 16.62 -12.94
CA HIS A 11 10.03 16.27 -14.05
C HIS A 11 10.61 16.71 -15.39
N ASN A 12 11.06 17.97 -15.49
CA ASN A 12 11.67 18.51 -16.69
C ASN A 12 13.01 17.83 -17.04
N GLU A 13 13.74 17.35 -16.03
CA GLU A 13 14.96 16.54 -16.20
C GLU A 13 14.67 15.09 -16.62
N GLY A 14 13.41 14.66 -16.63
CA GLY A 14 13.00 13.30 -16.99
C GLY A 14 13.32 12.25 -15.91
N ILE A 15 13.62 12.68 -14.68
CA ILE A 15 13.92 11.79 -13.54
C ILE A 15 12.63 11.17 -13.00
N ILE A 16 11.55 11.96 -12.98
CA ILE A 16 10.23 11.53 -12.53
C ILE A 16 9.13 11.97 -13.50
N GLU A 17 8.01 11.26 -13.50
CA GLU A 17 6.78 11.73 -14.11
C GLU A 17 5.84 12.21 -12.99
N TYR A 18 5.64 13.52 -12.87
CA TYR A 18 4.75 14.09 -11.86
C TYR A 18 3.35 14.29 -12.45
N LEU A 19 2.40 13.47 -12.00
CA LEU A 19 1.03 13.43 -12.55
C LEU A 19 0.04 14.39 -11.86
N GLY A 20 0.46 15.05 -10.78
CA GLY A 20 -0.42 15.92 -10.00
C GLY A 20 -1.47 15.15 -9.18
N GLN A 21 -2.60 15.80 -8.90
CA GLN A 21 -3.72 15.23 -8.17
C GLN A 21 -4.68 14.52 -9.14
N SER A 22 -5.27 13.42 -8.69
CA SER A 22 -6.33 12.73 -9.41
C SER A 22 -7.44 12.29 -8.47
N ASP A 23 -8.69 12.38 -8.94
CA ASP A 23 -9.87 11.85 -8.26
C ASP A 23 -10.02 10.33 -8.46
N ASP A 24 -9.35 9.76 -9.49
CA ASP A 24 -9.36 8.33 -9.78
C ASP A 24 -7.94 7.79 -9.96
N VAL A 25 -7.43 7.16 -8.91
CA VAL A 25 -6.08 6.56 -8.91
C VAL A 25 -6.00 5.25 -9.71
N ARG A 26 -7.12 4.63 -10.08
CA ARG A 26 -7.15 3.28 -10.66
C ARG A 26 -6.33 3.16 -11.95
N PRO A 27 -6.43 4.06 -12.93
CA PRO A 27 -5.65 3.95 -14.17
C PRO A 27 -4.14 3.93 -13.91
N PHE A 28 -3.67 4.76 -12.98
CA PHE A 28 -2.26 4.88 -12.62
C PHE A 28 -1.74 3.64 -11.88
N ILE A 29 -2.54 3.12 -10.93
CA ILE A 29 -2.20 1.86 -10.24
C ILE A 29 -2.21 0.68 -11.23
N MET A 30 -3.14 0.63 -12.20
CA MET A 30 -3.16 -0.43 -13.22
C MET A 30 -1.90 -0.43 -14.07
N GLN A 31 -1.40 0.74 -14.44
CA GLN A 31 -0.20 0.89 -15.28
C GLN A 31 1.11 0.68 -14.49
N SER A 32 1.10 0.86 -13.17
CA SER A 32 2.30 0.67 -12.35
C SER A 32 2.68 -0.80 -12.15
N LEU A 33 3.96 -1.06 -11.92
CA LEU A 33 4.46 -2.38 -11.55
C LEU A 33 4.34 -2.65 -10.04
N CYS A 34 4.38 -1.59 -9.24
CA CYS A 34 4.40 -1.61 -7.78
C CYS A 34 3.95 -0.23 -7.26
N VAL A 35 3.42 -0.19 -6.05
CA VAL A 35 3.12 1.05 -5.33
C VAL A 35 4.07 1.20 -4.15
N VAL A 36 4.72 2.36 -4.06
CA VAL A 36 5.73 2.67 -3.03
C VAL A 36 5.17 3.74 -2.09
N LEU A 37 5.07 3.41 -0.80
CA LEU A 37 4.65 4.34 0.25
C LEU A 37 5.63 4.22 1.43
N PRO A 38 6.74 4.96 1.43
CA PRO A 38 7.73 4.92 2.50
C PRO A 38 7.32 5.80 3.69
N SER A 39 6.03 5.76 4.07
CA SER A 39 5.50 6.60 5.15
C SER A 39 6.11 6.21 6.50
N PHE A 40 6.37 7.20 7.35
CA PHE A 40 6.85 7.01 8.72
C PHE A 40 5.83 7.49 9.78
N TYR A 41 4.70 8.07 9.34
CA TYR A 41 3.69 8.59 10.24
C TYR A 41 2.88 7.44 10.84
N LYS A 42 2.51 7.60 12.12
CA LYS A 42 1.64 6.66 12.81
C LYS A 42 0.21 6.95 12.37
N GLU A 43 -0.21 6.31 11.30
CA GLU A 43 -1.55 6.43 10.73
C GLU A 43 -2.28 5.11 10.87
N GLY A 44 -3.60 5.14 10.66
CA GLY A 44 -4.35 3.92 10.39
C GLY A 44 -3.87 3.23 9.11
N VAL A 45 -4.55 2.16 8.73
CA VAL A 45 -4.21 1.40 7.52
C VAL A 45 -4.26 2.31 6.27
N PRO A 46 -3.16 2.49 5.51
CA PRO A 46 -3.15 3.40 4.36
C PRO A 46 -4.04 2.89 3.22
N ARG A 47 -4.98 3.73 2.77
CA ARG A 47 -5.93 3.36 1.70
C ARG A 47 -5.23 3.04 0.38
N ILE A 48 -4.22 3.83 0.01
CA ILE A 48 -3.47 3.61 -1.23
C ILE A 48 -2.79 2.24 -1.30
N LEU A 49 -2.37 1.68 -0.16
CA LEU A 49 -1.83 0.33 -0.10
C LEU A 49 -2.94 -0.71 -0.29
N LEU A 50 -4.12 -0.52 0.32
CA LEU A 50 -5.27 -1.39 0.11
C LEU A 50 -5.76 -1.37 -1.33
N GLU A 51 -5.79 -0.20 -1.97
CA GLU A 51 -6.13 -0.02 -3.38
C GLU A 51 -5.15 -0.77 -4.28
N ALA A 52 -3.84 -0.56 -4.09
CA ALA A 52 -2.79 -1.27 -4.81
C ALA A 52 -2.91 -2.79 -4.66
N MET A 53 -3.04 -3.27 -3.42
CA MET A 53 -3.17 -4.69 -3.12
C MET A 53 -4.46 -5.29 -3.73
N SER A 54 -5.59 -4.56 -3.69
CA SER A 54 -6.85 -4.98 -4.33
C SER A 54 -6.68 -5.20 -5.83
N MET A 55 -5.87 -4.36 -6.47
CA MET A 55 -5.52 -4.43 -7.89
C MET A 55 -4.40 -5.44 -8.19
N GLY A 56 -3.98 -6.22 -7.19
CA GLY A 56 -2.95 -7.25 -7.34
C GLY A 56 -1.56 -6.68 -7.54
N LYS A 57 -1.29 -5.47 -7.05
CA LYS A 57 0.03 -4.84 -7.13
C LYS A 57 0.87 -5.20 -5.91
N PRO A 58 2.15 -5.57 -6.11
CA PRO A 58 3.15 -5.53 -5.04
C PRO A 58 3.21 -4.15 -4.40
N ILE A 59 3.59 -4.11 -3.13
CA ILE A 59 3.76 -2.86 -2.37
C ILE A 59 5.18 -2.78 -1.81
N ILE A 60 5.72 -1.56 -1.71
CA ILE A 60 6.95 -1.26 -0.94
C ILE A 60 6.56 -0.24 0.11
N THR A 61 6.74 -0.58 1.39
CA THR A 61 6.33 0.29 2.50
C THR A 61 7.21 0.06 3.72
N THR A 62 7.01 0.83 4.79
CA THR A 62 7.75 0.66 6.04
C THR A 62 7.09 -0.34 6.98
N ASN A 63 7.86 -0.83 7.96
CA ASN A 63 7.35 -1.66 9.06
C ASN A 63 6.82 -0.80 10.23
N THR A 64 5.99 0.19 9.93
CA THR A 64 5.38 1.08 10.93
C THR A 64 3.95 0.64 11.28
N SER A 65 3.38 1.22 12.34
CA SER A 65 1.98 1.00 12.71
C SER A 65 1.07 1.35 11.53
N GLY A 66 0.05 0.52 11.25
CA GLY A 66 -0.81 0.62 10.07
C GLY A 66 -0.29 -0.15 8.84
N CYS A 67 1.02 -0.09 8.55
CA CYS A 67 1.64 -0.78 7.41
C CYS A 67 2.04 -2.23 7.72
N LYS A 68 2.49 -2.51 8.95
CA LYS A 68 2.99 -3.82 9.40
C LYS A 68 2.03 -4.98 9.13
N GLU A 69 0.72 -4.72 9.16
CA GLU A 69 -0.29 -5.76 8.94
C GLU A 69 -0.58 -6.05 7.47
N LEU A 70 -0.16 -5.15 6.57
CA LEU A 70 -0.39 -5.22 5.14
C LEU A 70 0.76 -5.91 4.40
N VAL A 71 1.99 -5.73 4.86
CA VAL A 71 3.19 -6.20 4.15
C VAL A 71 3.92 -7.32 4.89
N ARG A 72 4.33 -8.33 4.15
CA ARG A 72 5.27 -9.39 4.55
C ARG A 72 6.41 -9.39 3.55
N ASN A 73 7.62 -9.09 4.02
CA ASN A 73 8.79 -8.90 3.18
C ASN A 73 9.06 -10.12 2.27
N GLY A 74 9.22 -9.89 0.97
CA GLY A 74 9.43 -10.92 -0.05
C GLY A 74 8.21 -11.79 -0.39
N PHE A 75 7.11 -11.68 0.37
CA PHE A 75 5.88 -12.47 0.16
C PHE A 75 4.83 -11.69 -0.63
N ASN A 76 4.41 -10.50 -0.17
CA ASN A 76 3.43 -9.68 -0.89
C ASN A 76 3.93 -8.25 -1.15
N GLY A 77 5.15 -7.95 -0.73
CA GLY A 77 5.79 -6.66 -0.92
C GLY A 77 7.19 -6.67 -0.32
N PHE A 78 7.81 -5.50 -0.29
CA PHE A 78 9.12 -5.29 0.31
C PHE A 78 9.03 -4.23 1.41
N ILE A 79 9.90 -4.37 2.41
CA ILE A 79 9.96 -3.48 3.55
C ILE A 79 11.20 -2.61 3.45
N CYS A 80 11.05 -1.31 3.70
CA CYS A 80 12.15 -0.38 3.91
C CYS A 80 12.10 0.25 5.30
N GLU A 81 13.26 0.69 5.80
CA GLU A 81 13.34 1.38 7.08
C GLU A 81 12.81 2.83 6.99
N PRO A 82 12.06 3.31 7.99
CA PRO A 82 11.57 4.68 8.01
C PRO A 82 12.72 5.69 7.96
N LYS A 83 12.55 6.76 7.16
CA LYS A 83 13.53 7.85 7.01
C LYS A 83 14.92 7.39 6.53
N ASN A 84 15.01 6.22 5.87
CA ASN A 84 16.25 5.69 5.35
C ASN A 84 16.18 5.53 3.82
N ALA A 85 16.77 6.49 3.11
CA ALA A 85 16.78 6.50 1.64
C ALA A 85 17.53 5.29 1.04
N HIS A 86 18.61 4.84 1.68
CA HIS A 86 19.36 3.67 1.22
C HIS A 86 18.54 2.38 1.36
N SER A 87 17.84 2.20 2.49
CA SER A 87 16.94 1.06 2.66
C SER A 87 15.77 1.06 1.66
N LEU A 88 15.22 2.23 1.33
CA LEU A 88 14.22 2.35 0.27
C LEU A 88 14.79 1.95 -1.10
N TYR A 89 16.00 2.42 -1.42
CA TYR A 89 16.72 2.05 -2.63
C TYR A 89 16.91 0.53 -2.72
N GLU A 90 17.41 -0.11 -1.66
CA GLU A 90 17.59 -1.57 -1.60
C GLU A 90 16.26 -2.32 -1.79
N ALA A 91 15.17 -1.87 -1.16
CA ALA A 91 13.85 -2.48 -1.35
C ALA A 91 13.35 -2.36 -2.81
N MET A 92 13.58 -1.22 -3.45
CA MET A 92 13.25 -0.99 -4.86
C MET A 92 14.14 -1.83 -5.80
N GLN A 93 15.43 -1.96 -5.52
CA GLN A 93 16.37 -2.82 -6.24
C GLN A 93 15.96 -4.29 -6.15
N ASN A 94 15.63 -4.76 -4.95
CA ASN A 94 15.14 -6.13 -4.75
C ASN A 94 13.87 -6.40 -5.56
N PHE A 95 12.94 -5.44 -5.60
CA PHE A 95 11.73 -5.56 -6.40
C PHE A 95 12.03 -5.61 -7.92
N ILE A 96 12.83 -4.68 -8.45
CA ILE A 96 13.06 -4.60 -9.90
C ILE A 96 13.85 -5.80 -10.42
N ASN A 97 14.77 -6.33 -9.61
CA ASN A 97 15.56 -7.52 -9.92
C ASN A 97 14.79 -8.82 -9.70
N THR A 98 13.58 -8.77 -9.12
CA THR A 98 12.73 -9.95 -9.00
C THR A 98 12.18 -10.39 -10.37
N PRO A 99 12.31 -11.67 -10.76
CA PRO A 99 11.78 -12.16 -12.03
C PRO A 99 10.28 -11.87 -12.21
N LEU A 100 9.84 -11.62 -13.45
CA LEU A 100 8.46 -11.23 -13.76
C LEU A 100 7.42 -12.18 -13.15
N GLN A 101 7.64 -13.49 -13.27
CA GLN A 101 6.74 -14.52 -12.72
C GLN A 101 6.60 -14.40 -11.19
N GLN A 102 7.71 -14.12 -10.50
CA GLN A 102 7.72 -13.93 -9.06
C GLN A 102 7.05 -12.59 -8.68
N ARG A 103 7.24 -11.52 -9.44
CA ARG A 103 6.51 -10.25 -9.24
C ARG A 103 5.00 -10.43 -9.36
N GLN A 104 4.54 -11.19 -10.36
CA GLN A 104 3.12 -11.53 -10.51
C GLN A 104 2.59 -12.35 -9.33
N LYS A 105 3.38 -13.29 -8.82
CA LYS A 105 3.02 -14.09 -7.63
C LYS A 105 2.87 -13.21 -6.39
N ILE A 106 3.83 -12.31 -6.14
CA ILE A 106 3.81 -11.33 -5.03
C ILE A 106 2.55 -10.46 -5.13
N GLY A 107 2.21 -9.97 -6.33
CA GLY A 107 1.00 -9.20 -6.56
C GLY A 107 -0.29 -9.96 -6.25
N LYS A 108 -0.38 -11.23 -6.68
CA LYS A 108 -1.52 -12.12 -6.34
C LYS A 108 -1.64 -12.34 -4.83
N GLN A 109 -0.51 -12.52 -4.13
CA GLN A 109 -0.48 -12.67 -2.67
C GLN A 109 -0.98 -11.40 -1.96
N SER A 110 -0.63 -10.22 -2.47
CA SER A 110 -1.17 -8.94 -1.98
C SER A 110 -2.69 -8.88 -2.08
N ARG A 111 -3.25 -9.25 -3.25
CA ARG A 111 -4.72 -9.31 -3.42
C ARG A 111 -5.39 -10.29 -2.47
N GLN A 112 -4.79 -11.47 -2.27
CA GLN A 112 -5.32 -12.47 -1.34
C GLN A 112 -5.37 -11.96 0.10
N ILE A 113 -4.36 -11.19 0.54
CA ILE A 113 -4.34 -10.61 1.88
C ILE A 113 -5.51 -9.62 2.05
N VAL A 114 -5.71 -8.72 1.09
CA VAL A 114 -6.81 -7.74 1.16
C VAL A 114 -8.17 -8.42 1.16
N LEU A 115 -8.42 -9.37 0.26
CA LEU A 115 -9.71 -10.08 0.21
C LEU A 115 -10.01 -10.86 1.49
N ARG A 116 -8.99 -11.34 2.20
CA ARG A 116 -9.19 -12.10 3.44
C ARG A 116 -9.43 -11.22 4.67
N LYS A 117 -8.81 -10.03 4.73
CA LYS A 117 -8.78 -9.20 5.94
C LYS A 117 -9.58 -7.91 5.83
N TYR A 118 -9.73 -7.38 4.63
CA TYR A 118 -10.22 -6.02 4.38
C TYR A 118 -11.38 -6.00 3.38
N ASP A 119 -12.00 -7.15 3.12
CA ASP A 119 -13.21 -7.22 2.32
C ASP A 119 -14.36 -6.48 3.03
N LYS A 120 -15.08 -5.64 2.29
CA LYS A 120 -16.16 -4.81 2.83
C LYS A 120 -17.25 -5.65 3.49
N SER A 121 -17.55 -6.82 2.95
CA SER A 121 -18.59 -7.70 3.51
C SER A 121 -18.19 -8.26 4.88
N LEU A 122 -16.92 -8.61 5.05
CA LEU A 122 -16.38 -9.06 6.32
C LEU A 122 -16.44 -7.96 7.37
N ILE A 123 -16.01 -6.75 6.99
CA ILE A 123 -16.04 -5.58 7.86
C ILE A 123 -17.49 -5.26 8.27
N LEU A 124 -18.41 -5.16 7.31
CA LEU A 124 -19.83 -4.86 7.58
C LEU A 124 -20.48 -5.88 8.52
N LYS A 125 -20.16 -7.17 8.32
CA LYS A 125 -20.63 -8.24 9.21
C LYS A 125 -20.15 -8.02 10.64
N GLN A 126 -18.87 -7.69 10.83
CA GLN A 126 -18.30 -7.45 12.16
C GLN A 126 -18.92 -6.23 12.84
N TYR A 127 -19.10 -5.12 12.10
CA TYR A 127 -19.82 -3.94 12.61
C TYR A 127 -21.24 -4.29 13.07
N THR A 128 -21.99 -5.01 12.23
CA THR A 128 -23.38 -5.38 12.54
C THR A 128 -23.46 -6.26 13.79
N GLN A 129 -22.54 -7.23 13.93
CA GLN A 129 -22.46 -8.11 15.10
C GLN A 129 -22.18 -7.33 16.40
N THR A 130 -21.21 -6.42 16.38
CA THR A 130 -20.86 -5.60 17.55
C THR A 130 -21.99 -4.64 17.93
N LEU A 131 -22.68 -4.04 16.94
CA LEU A 131 -23.83 -3.17 17.23
C LEU A 131 -24.99 -3.97 17.85
N HIS A 132 -25.27 -5.17 17.35
CA HIS A 132 -26.28 -6.05 17.93
C HIS A 132 -25.95 -6.45 19.37
N SER A 133 -24.70 -6.81 19.69
CA SER A 133 -24.33 -7.20 21.06
C SER A 133 -24.53 -6.03 22.05
N ILE A 134 -24.11 -4.81 21.68
CA ILE A 134 -24.28 -3.62 22.53
C ILE A 134 -25.77 -3.28 22.73
N CYS A 135 -26.60 -3.45 21.70
CA CYS A 135 -28.03 -3.20 21.82
C CYS A 135 -28.75 -4.25 22.68
N GLN A 136 -28.24 -5.48 22.74
CA GLN A 136 -28.77 -6.53 23.60
C GLN A 136 -28.35 -6.35 25.07
N ASP A 137 -27.13 -5.87 25.32
CA ASP A 137 -26.61 -5.62 26.68
C ASP A 137 -27.29 -4.44 27.40
N LYS A 138 -27.91 -3.50 26.67
CA LYS A 138 -28.66 -2.36 27.26
C LYS A 138 -30.10 -2.68 27.67
N LYS A 139 -30.54 -3.94 27.54
CA LYS A 139 -31.89 -4.39 27.95
C LYS A 139 -31.94 -5.12 29.31
N SER A 140 -30.83 -5.15 30.04
CA SER A 140 -30.74 -5.51 31.47
C SER A 140 -30.41 -4.28 32.30
#